data_AF-A0A356EMA8-F1
#
_entry.id   AF-A0A356EMA8-F1
#
_cell.length_a   1.000
_cell.length_b   1.000
_cell.length_c   1.000
_cell.angle_alpha   90.00
_cell.angle_beta   90.00
_cell.angle_gamma   90.00
#
_symmetry.space_group_name_H-M   'P 1'
#
loop_
_entity.id
_entity.type
_entity.pdbx_description
1 polymer ?
#
loop_
_entity_poly.entity_id
_entity_poly.type
_entity_poly.pdbx_seq_one_letter_code
_entity_poly.pdbx_strand_id
1 'polypeptide(L)'
;MAHFSRRQFLQDTLIAAAAAAAATAGPAVLSHAAQADIAESGPNDKLGIAMIGVHGQGNNHIKEYLKRRDVEIVCVCDVDEKVGQQRVEEIAKRQKRKPRFVKDIREVCDDQSVDFVSIATPNFWHALGAIWAIQAGKDVYVEKPVSHNVSEGRRIVEAARKHGRICQMGAQCRSMKGTIDAIDYVKSGKIGEVKLARGLCYKPRRPIGPPGVFDPPAEVDYDLYLGPCAIAPVTRSRFHYDWHWQSPYGNGDLGNQGIHQMDIARWGLGVDRLSDRVSSYGG
;
A
#
# COMPACT_ATOMS: atom_id res chain seq x y z
N MET A 1 27.76 -20.77 3.81
CA MET A 1 27.34 -20.55 2.42
C MET A 1 26.85 -19.12 2.30
N ALA A 2 27.36 -18.34 1.35
CA ALA A 2 26.90 -16.96 1.18
C ALA A 2 25.47 -16.96 0.63
N HIS A 3 24.52 -16.36 1.36
CA HIS A 3 23.16 -16.15 0.88
C HIS A 3 23.13 -14.90 0.00
N PHE A 4 23.02 -15.09 -1.31
CA PHE A 4 22.78 -13.99 -2.25
C PHE A 4 21.28 -13.75 -2.39
N SER A 5 20.85 -12.49 -2.30
CA SER A 5 19.45 -12.14 -2.61
C SER A 5 19.21 -12.26 -4.13
N ARG A 6 17.97 -12.59 -4.55
CA ARG A 6 17.59 -12.66 -5.98
C ARG A 6 17.96 -11.37 -6.74
N ARG A 7 17.86 -10.21 -6.08
CA ARG A 7 18.28 -8.92 -6.61
C ARG A 7 19.79 -8.84 -6.85
N GLN A 8 20.61 -9.27 -5.89
CA GLN A 8 22.07 -9.31 -6.08
C GLN A 8 22.45 -10.22 -7.23
N PHE A 9 21.87 -11.42 -7.31
CA PHE A 9 22.14 -12.33 -8.42
C PHE A 9 21.80 -11.70 -9.78
N LEU A 10 20.64 -11.05 -9.92
CA LEU A 10 20.25 -10.38 -11.17
C LEU A 10 21.13 -9.16 -11.49
N GLN A 11 21.50 -8.36 -10.49
CA GLN A 11 22.41 -7.22 -10.66
C GLN A 11 23.81 -7.69 -11.08
N ASP A 12 24.35 -8.70 -10.40
CA ASP A 12 25.66 -9.27 -10.69
C ASP A 12 25.68 -9.94 -12.06
N THR A 13 24.58 -10.61 -12.45
CA THR A 13 24.44 -11.22 -13.78
C THR A 13 24.33 -10.16 -14.89
N LEU A 14 23.61 -9.06 -14.67
CA LEU A 14 23.53 -7.94 -15.63
C LEU A 14 24.87 -7.22 -15.78
N ILE A 15 25.61 -7.03 -14.70
CA ILE A 15 26.96 -6.44 -14.72
C ILE A 15 27.93 -7.38 -15.45
N ALA A 16 27.87 -8.69 -15.19
CA ALA A 16 28.68 -9.68 -15.89
C ALA A 16 28.35 -9.78 -17.39
N ALA A 17 27.08 -9.68 -17.76
CA ALA A 17 26.64 -9.66 -19.16
C ALA A 17 27.09 -8.38 -19.89
N ALA A 18 27.04 -7.22 -19.22
CA ALA A 18 27.55 -5.96 -19.76
C ALA A 18 29.08 -5.98 -19.92
N ALA A 19 29.81 -6.61 -18.99
CA ALA A 19 31.25 -6.79 -19.08
C ALA A 19 31.66 -7.75 -20.21
N ALA A 20 30.85 -8.80 -20.47
CA ALA A 20 31.08 -9.72 -21.59
C ALA A 20 30.76 -9.08 -22.97
N ALA A 21 29.75 -8.21 -23.04
CA ALA A 21 29.40 -7.49 -24.27
C ALA A 21 30.40 -6.37 -24.63
N ALA A 22 31.03 -5.74 -23.62
CA ALA A 22 32.05 -4.71 -23.82
C ALA A 22 33.37 -5.26 -24.39
N ALA A 23 33.60 -6.57 -24.33
CA ALA A 23 34.82 -7.21 -24.83
C ALA A 23 34.77 -7.55 -26.34
N THR A 24 33.59 -7.54 -26.99
CA THR A 24 33.44 -8.04 -28.37
C THR A 24 32.65 -7.15 -29.33
N ALA A 25 32.06 -6.04 -28.87
CA ALA A 25 31.38 -5.09 -29.76
C ALA A 25 31.67 -3.64 -29.36
N GLY A 26 32.20 -2.87 -30.31
CA GLY A 26 32.43 -1.43 -30.18
C GLY A 26 31.15 -0.61 -29.95
N PRO A 27 31.29 0.71 -29.73
CA PRO A 27 30.22 1.56 -29.20
C PRO A 27 29.20 1.92 -30.29
N ALA A 28 28.30 0.99 -30.64
CA ALA A 28 27.28 1.27 -31.64
C ALA A 28 26.02 0.39 -31.56
N VAL A 29 25.47 0.08 -30.38
CA VAL A 29 24.07 -0.39 -30.30
C VAL A 29 23.44 -0.01 -28.95
N LEU A 30 23.00 1.24 -28.80
CA LEU A 30 22.07 1.65 -27.74
C LEU A 30 20.90 2.38 -28.37
N SER A 31 20.08 1.64 -29.11
CA SER A 31 18.76 2.06 -29.54
C SER A 31 18.11 0.82 -30.12
N HIS A 32 17.39 0.06 -29.31
CA HIS A 32 16.19 -0.69 -29.68
C HIS A 32 15.55 -1.11 -28.35
N ALA A 33 14.54 -0.33 -27.95
CA ALA A 33 13.54 -0.78 -27.02
C ALA A 33 12.90 -2.03 -27.62
N ALA A 34 13.35 -3.20 -27.19
CA ALA A 34 12.62 -4.43 -27.41
C ALA A 34 11.55 -4.47 -26.31
N GLN A 35 10.34 -4.14 -26.74
CA GLN A 35 9.11 -4.67 -26.18
C GLN A 35 9.32 -6.19 -26.06
N ALA A 36 9.81 -6.65 -24.90
CA ALA A 36 9.92 -8.07 -24.65
C ALA A 36 8.48 -8.56 -24.62
N ASP A 37 8.10 -9.33 -25.65
CA ASP A 37 6.99 -10.25 -25.53
C ASP A 37 7.21 -11.01 -24.23
N ILE A 38 6.37 -10.73 -23.25
CA ILE A 38 6.47 -11.31 -21.92
C ILE A 38 6.12 -12.78 -22.13
N ALA A 39 7.15 -13.59 -22.33
CA ALA A 39 7.07 -15.05 -22.38
C ALA A 39 6.18 -15.54 -21.24
N GLU A 40 5.47 -16.66 -21.43
CA GLU A 40 4.68 -17.26 -20.36
C GLU A 40 5.53 -17.36 -19.09
N SER A 41 5.21 -16.52 -18.10
CA SER A 41 5.93 -16.45 -16.84
C SER A 41 5.84 -17.82 -16.18
N GLY A 42 6.98 -18.49 -16.04
CA GLY A 42 7.04 -19.76 -15.35
C GLY A 42 6.60 -19.59 -13.90
N PRO A 43 6.20 -20.65 -13.18
CA PRO A 43 5.86 -20.57 -11.76
C PRO A 43 6.96 -19.91 -10.90
N ASN A 44 8.22 -20.01 -11.32
CA ASN A 44 9.37 -19.41 -10.63
C ASN A 44 9.57 -17.90 -10.90
N ASP A 45 8.82 -17.32 -11.85
CA ASP A 45 8.92 -15.91 -12.23
C ASP A 45 7.89 -15.01 -11.53
N LYS A 46 6.97 -15.60 -10.76
CA LYS A 46 5.93 -14.85 -10.05
C LYS A 46 6.40 -14.41 -8.67
N LEU A 47 6.06 -13.17 -8.32
CA LEU A 47 6.24 -12.66 -6.95
C LEU A 47 5.06 -13.10 -6.08
N GLY A 48 5.35 -13.65 -4.90
CA GLY A 48 4.37 -13.98 -3.89
C GLY A 48 3.92 -12.73 -3.13
N ILE A 49 2.62 -12.46 -3.10
CA ILE A 49 2.04 -11.36 -2.34
C ILE A 49 1.18 -11.86 -1.18
N ALA A 50 1.27 -11.18 -0.04
CA ALA A 50 0.28 -11.30 1.04
C ALA A 50 -0.67 -10.10 1.06
N MET A 51 -1.96 -10.39 1.19
CA MET A 51 -3.03 -9.39 1.28
C MET A 51 -3.43 -9.20 2.75
N ILE A 52 -3.24 -8.01 3.30
CA ILE A 52 -3.45 -7.73 4.73
C ILE A 52 -4.57 -6.71 4.90
N GLY A 53 -5.68 -7.13 5.51
CA GLY A 53 -6.95 -6.39 5.53
C GLY A 53 -7.63 -6.46 4.17
N VAL A 54 -8.65 -7.32 4.03
CA VAL A 54 -9.18 -7.77 2.72
C VAL A 54 -10.68 -7.49 2.52
N HIS A 55 -11.28 -6.65 3.37
CA HIS A 55 -12.68 -6.26 3.23
C HIS A 55 -12.92 -5.25 2.09
N GLY A 56 -12.92 -3.95 2.36
CA GLY A 56 -13.27 -2.90 1.38
C GLY A 56 -12.19 -2.73 0.31
N GLN A 57 -11.25 -1.82 0.56
CA GLN A 57 -10.18 -1.50 -0.39
C GLN A 57 -9.25 -2.70 -0.65
N GLY A 58 -8.99 -3.53 0.35
CA GLY A 58 -8.21 -4.76 0.18
C GLY A 58 -8.81 -5.73 -0.85
N ASN A 59 -10.13 -5.84 -0.95
CA ASN A 59 -10.76 -6.63 -2.02
C ASN A 59 -10.56 -6.02 -3.40
N ASN A 60 -10.53 -4.68 -3.52
CA ASN A 60 -10.14 -4.04 -4.77
C ASN A 60 -8.71 -4.39 -5.15
N HIS A 61 -7.78 -4.40 -4.18
CA HIS A 61 -6.40 -4.84 -4.45
C HIS A 61 -6.35 -6.30 -4.91
N ILE A 62 -7.06 -7.21 -4.24
CA ILE A 62 -7.17 -8.62 -4.65
C ILE A 62 -7.61 -8.72 -6.11
N LYS A 63 -8.66 -8.00 -6.50
CA LYS A 63 -9.18 -8.01 -7.87
C LYS A 63 -8.15 -7.53 -8.88
N GLU A 64 -7.38 -6.48 -8.57
CA GLU A 64 -6.34 -5.97 -9.47
C GLU A 64 -5.12 -6.91 -9.54
N TYR A 65 -4.64 -7.44 -8.41
CA TYR A 65 -3.52 -8.39 -8.41
C TYR A 65 -3.86 -9.69 -9.13
N LEU A 66 -5.10 -10.17 -9.05
CA LEU A 66 -5.55 -11.35 -9.81
C LEU A 66 -5.64 -11.11 -11.34
N LYS A 67 -5.50 -9.88 -11.82
CA LYS A 67 -5.36 -9.62 -13.27
C LYS A 67 -3.91 -9.68 -13.72
N ARG A 68 -2.95 -9.68 -12.79
CA ARG A 68 -1.53 -9.72 -13.08
C ARG A 68 -1.06 -11.15 -13.28
N ARG A 69 -0.12 -11.35 -14.22
CA ARG A 69 0.47 -12.66 -14.50
C ARG A 69 1.76 -12.91 -13.70
N ASP A 70 2.43 -11.83 -13.30
CA ASP A 70 3.72 -11.79 -12.60
C ASP A 70 3.59 -11.82 -11.07
N VAL A 71 2.38 -12.01 -10.54
CA VAL A 71 2.10 -12.07 -9.10
C VAL A 71 1.22 -13.28 -8.79
N GLU A 72 1.42 -13.88 -7.63
CA GLU A 72 0.55 -14.90 -7.05
C GLU A 72 0.19 -14.51 -5.61
N ILE A 73 -1.10 -14.52 -5.27
CA ILE A 73 -1.54 -14.24 -3.88
C ILE A 73 -1.32 -15.50 -3.06
N VAL A 74 -0.31 -15.52 -2.19
CA VAL A 74 0.08 -16.72 -1.43
C VAL A 74 -0.54 -16.74 -0.03
N CYS A 75 -0.92 -15.58 0.49
CA CYS A 75 -1.46 -15.42 1.84
C CYS A 75 -2.53 -14.33 1.91
N VAL A 76 -3.57 -14.58 2.72
CA VAL A 76 -4.60 -13.62 3.13
C VAL A 76 -4.53 -13.49 4.64
N CYS A 77 -4.34 -12.27 5.12
CA CYS A 77 -4.29 -11.92 6.54
C CYS A 77 -5.47 -11.01 6.89
N ASP A 78 -6.37 -11.47 7.74
CA ASP A 78 -7.48 -10.65 8.25
C ASP A 78 -7.92 -11.13 9.64
N VAL A 79 -8.20 -10.18 10.52
CA VAL A 79 -8.69 -10.45 11.88
C VAL A 79 -10.15 -10.87 11.87
N ASP A 80 -10.91 -10.49 10.84
CA ASP A 80 -12.25 -11.00 10.57
C ASP A 80 -12.15 -12.32 9.80
N GLU A 81 -12.36 -13.43 10.50
CA GLU A 81 -12.23 -14.77 9.95
C GLU A 81 -13.19 -15.03 8.79
N LYS A 82 -14.42 -14.52 8.89
CA LYS A 82 -15.45 -14.71 7.87
C LYS A 82 -15.08 -14.00 6.59
N VAL A 83 -14.63 -12.74 6.70
CA VAL A 83 -14.17 -11.97 5.55
C VAL A 83 -12.92 -12.58 4.93
N GLY A 84 -11.94 -12.94 5.76
CA GLY A 84 -10.67 -13.53 5.30
C GLY A 84 -10.88 -14.84 4.55
N GLN A 85 -11.63 -15.79 5.13
CA GLN A 85 -11.92 -17.08 4.52
C GLN A 85 -12.73 -16.94 3.23
N GLN A 86 -13.71 -16.02 3.21
CA GLN A 86 -14.45 -15.71 1.98
C GLN A 86 -13.49 -15.30 0.85
N ARG A 87 -12.52 -14.42 1.13
CA ARG A 87 -11.54 -13.98 0.12
C ARG A 87 -10.62 -15.09 -0.33
N VAL A 88 -10.19 -15.98 0.59
CA VAL A 88 -9.40 -17.16 0.23
C VAL A 88 -10.12 -18.02 -0.79
N GLU A 89 -11.42 -18.31 -0.60
CA GLU A 89 -12.19 -19.11 -1.55
C GLU A 89 -12.41 -18.40 -2.90
N GLU A 90 -12.63 -17.08 -2.88
CA GLU A 90 -12.73 -16.27 -4.10
C GLU A 90 -11.43 -16.26 -4.91
N ILE A 91 -10.28 -16.17 -4.23
CA ILE A 91 -8.95 -16.23 -4.84
C ILE A 91 -8.67 -17.63 -5.40
N ALA A 92 -8.98 -18.69 -4.64
CA ALA A 92 -8.73 -20.08 -5.04
C ALA A 92 -9.47 -20.48 -6.34
N LYS A 93 -10.58 -19.79 -6.66
CA LYS A 93 -11.30 -19.98 -7.94
C LYS A 93 -10.61 -19.30 -9.13
N ARG A 94 -9.65 -18.40 -8.89
CA ARG A 94 -9.05 -17.52 -9.91
C ARG A 94 -7.54 -17.70 -10.10
N GLN A 95 -6.87 -18.43 -9.22
CA GLN A 95 -5.47 -18.83 -9.37
C GLN A 95 -5.28 -20.30 -8.96
N LYS A 96 -4.18 -20.93 -9.37
CA LYS A 96 -3.94 -22.36 -9.14
C LYS A 96 -3.66 -22.70 -7.68
N ARG A 97 -2.85 -21.89 -7.00
CA ARG A 97 -2.51 -22.09 -5.58
C ARG A 97 -3.58 -21.45 -4.71
N LYS A 98 -4.16 -22.20 -3.77
CA LYS A 98 -5.02 -21.62 -2.72
C LYS A 98 -4.15 -20.83 -1.72
N PRO A 99 -4.46 -19.56 -1.43
CA PRO A 99 -3.71 -18.80 -0.44
C PRO A 99 -3.93 -19.35 0.97
N ARG A 100 -2.91 -19.26 1.82
CA ARG A 100 -3.03 -19.54 3.25
C ARG A 100 -3.80 -18.41 3.94
N PHE A 101 -4.77 -18.76 4.79
CA PHE A 101 -5.41 -17.79 5.68
C PHE A 101 -4.64 -17.68 6.99
N VAL A 102 -4.45 -16.46 7.49
CA VAL A 102 -3.96 -16.16 8.84
C VAL A 102 -4.72 -14.98 9.43
N LYS A 103 -4.76 -14.90 10.76
CA LYS A 103 -5.29 -13.70 11.46
C LYS A 103 -4.20 -12.70 11.78
N ASP A 104 -2.98 -13.18 11.99
CA ASP A 104 -1.89 -12.40 12.52
C ASP A 104 -0.82 -12.09 11.46
N ILE A 105 -0.51 -10.82 11.31
CA ILE A 105 0.53 -10.33 10.38
C ILE A 105 1.92 -10.88 10.71
N ARG A 106 2.19 -11.28 11.96
CA ARG A 106 3.48 -11.89 12.34
C ARG A 106 3.72 -13.19 11.57
N GLU A 107 2.67 -13.99 11.37
CA GLU A 107 2.76 -15.19 10.54
C GLU A 107 3.02 -14.89 9.06
N VAL A 108 2.57 -13.73 8.57
CA VAL A 108 2.92 -13.27 7.22
C VAL A 108 4.41 -12.92 7.17
N CYS A 109 4.91 -12.23 8.19
CA CYS A 109 6.31 -11.81 8.28
C CYS A 109 7.27 -13.01 8.23
N ASP A 110 6.91 -14.12 8.87
CA ASP A 110 7.73 -15.35 8.90
C ASP A 110 7.63 -16.17 7.59
N ASP A 111 6.61 -15.94 6.77
CA ASP A 111 6.36 -16.67 5.53
C ASP A 111 7.39 -16.30 4.44
N GLN A 112 8.22 -17.28 4.07
CA GLN A 112 9.25 -17.14 3.04
C GLN A 112 8.69 -17.13 1.62
N SER A 113 7.42 -17.52 1.42
CA SER A 113 6.77 -17.46 0.11
C SER A 113 6.20 -16.08 -0.21
N VAL A 114 6.28 -15.13 0.72
CA VAL A 114 5.81 -13.75 0.57
C VAL A 114 7.00 -12.84 0.27
N ASP A 115 7.07 -12.34 -0.96
CA ASP A 115 8.07 -11.37 -1.41
C ASP A 115 7.68 -9.92 -1.01
N PHE A 116 6.39 -9.60 -1.06
CA PHE A 116 5.88 -8.27 -0.70
C PHE A 116 4.45 -8.34 -0.15
N VAL A 117 4.02 -7.26 0.52
CA VAL A 117 2.70 -7.17 1.15
C VAL A 117 1.87 -6.01 0.61
N SER A 118 0.55 -6.18 0.55
CA SER A 118 -0.42 -5.11 0.34
C SER A 118 -1.24 -4.92 1.61
N ILE A 119 -1.10 -3.75 2.26
CA ILE A 119 -1.73 -3.41 3.53
C ILE A 119 -2.89 -2.45 3.28
N ALA A 120 -4.11 -2.90 3.56
CA ALA A 120 -5.35 -2.14 3.48
C ALA A 120 -6.21 -2.31 4.76
N THR A 121 -5.53 -2.39 5.90
CA THR A 121 -6.13 -2.41 7.24
C THR A 121 -6.66 -1.02 7.63
N PRO A 122 -7.24 -0.83 8.82
CA PRO A 122 -7.40 0.50 9.38
C PRO A 122 -6.05 1.22 9.51
N ASN A 123 -6.06 2.55 9.35
CA ASN A 123 -4.86 3.40 9.31
C ASN A 123 -3.92 3.26 10.52
N PHE A 124 -4.45 2.97 11.71
CA PHE A 124 -3.67 2.81 12.93
C PHE A 124 -2.82 1.52 12.94
N TRP A 125 -3.10 0.58 12.03
CA TRP A 125 -2.25 -0.59 11.78
C TRP A 125 -1.18 -0.37 10.72
N HIS A 126 -1.33 0.64 9.85
CA HIS A 126 -0.49 0.80 8.67
C HIS A 126 1.01 0.88 9.00
N ALA A 127 1.37 1.73 9.96
CA ALA A 127 2.78 1.95 10.26
C ALA A 127 3.45 0.75 10.91
N LEU A 128 2.80 0.14 11.92
CA LEU A 128 3.33 -1.05 12.58
C LEU A 128 3.45 -2.21 11.61
N GLY A 129 2.39 -2.48 10.84
CA GLY A 129 2.38 -3.58 9.87
C GLY A 129 3.41 -3.40 8.75
N ALA A 130 3.56 -2.17 8.23
CA ALA A 130 4.59 -1.86 7.24
C ALA A 130 6.00 -2.05 7.81
N ILE A 131 6.28 -1.55 9.02
CA ILE A 131 7.60 -1.67 9.65
C ILE A 131 7.95 -3.14 9.92
N TRP A 132 7.02 -3.95 10.43
CA TRP A 132 7.24 -5.38 10.65
C TRP A 132 7.51 -6.13 9.34
N ALA A 133 6.73 -5.88 8.29
CA ALA A 133 6.97 -6.49 6.98
C ALA A 133 8.35 -6.09 6.41
N ILE A 134 8.72 -4.81 6.52
CA ILE A 134 10.04 -4.30 6.10
C ILE A 134 11.18 -4.98 6.87
N GLN A 135 11.04 -5.09 8.19
CA GLN A 135 12.03 -5.75 9.06
C GLN A 135 12.19 -7.23 8.71
N ALA A 136 11.09 -7.87 8.29
CA ALA A 136 11.06 -9.25 7.79
C ALA A 136 11.54 -9.39 6.33
N GLY A 137 12.10 -8.34 5.73
CA GLY A 137 12.71 -8.38 4.40
C GLY A 137 11.75 -8.21 3.23
N LYS A 138 10.47 -7.91 3.49
CA LYS A 138 9.42 -7.78 2.47
C LYS A 138 9.31 -6.35 1.94
N ASP A 139 8.99 -6.22 0.66
CA ASP A 139 8.57 -4.93 0.11
C ASP A 139 7.11 -4.64 0.50
N VAL A 140 6.72 -3.36 0.53
CA VAL A 140 5.43 -2.92 1.09
C VAL A 140 4.70 -1.99 0.12
N TYR A 141 3.44 -2.32 -0.15
CA TYR A 141 2.43 -1.36 -0.56
C TYR A 141 1.47 -1.13 0.62
N VAL A 142 1.27 0.11 1.05
CA VAL A 142 0.40 0.44 2.20
C VAL A 142 -0.59 1.53 1.82
N GLU A 143 -1.85 1.37 2.20
CA GLU A 143 -2.90 2.30 1.86
C GLU A 143 -2.71 3.70 2.46
N LYS A 144 -3.41 4.67 1.86
CA LYS A 144 -3.52 6.00 2.43
C LYS A 144 -4.63 6.04 3.52
N PRO A 145 -4.49 6.86 4.57
CA PRO A 145 -3.28 7.60 4.93
C PRO A 145 -2.21 6.62 5.43
N VAL A 146 -0.93 6.88 5.14
CA VAL A 146 0.17 5.93 5.41
C VAL A 146 0.35 5.57 6.90
N SER A 147 -0.16 6.40 7.80
CA SER A 147 -0.02 6.27 9.25
C SER A 147 -1.09 7.08 9.97
N HIS A 148 -1.22 6.87 11.28
CA HIS A 148 -2.13 7.67 12.12
C HIS A 148 -1.56 9.07 12.41
N ASN A 149 -0.23 9.19 12.54
CA ASN A 149 0.47 10.47 12.77
C ASN A 149 1.76 10.60 11.94
N VAL A 150 2.34 11.80 11.92
CA VAL A 150 3.55 12.13 11.15
C VAL A 150 4.78 11.35 11.61
N SER A 151 4.91 11.11 12.92
CA SER A 151 6.07 10.42 13.49
C SER A 151 6.13 8.96 13.05
N GLU A 152 4.99 8.27 13.06
CA GLU A 152 4.84 6.91 12.52
C GLU A 152 5.23 6.83 11.03
N GLY A 153 4.74 7.75 10.20
CA GLY A 153 5.09 7.77 8.78
C GLY A 153 6.59 7.95 8.54
N ARG A 154 7.26 8.78 9.34
CA ARG A 154 8.74 8.93 9.30
C ARG A 154 9.46 7.64 9.68
N ARG A 155 8.96 6.90 10.67
CA ARG A 155 9.52 5.60 11.07
C ARG A 155 9.43 4.55 9.96
N ILE A 156 8.37 4.56 9.15
CA ILE A 156 8.28 3.69 7.96
C ILE A 156 9.40 4.03 6.97
N VAL A 157 9.65 5.32 6.71
CA VAL A 157 10.72 5.76 5.80
C VAL A 157 12.11 5.36 6.33
N GLU A 158 12.35 5.53 7.63
CA GLU A 158 13.58 5.11 8.29
C GLU A 158 13.80 3.60 8.18
N ALA A 159 12.76 2.80 8.47
CA ALA A 159 12.80 1.35 8.33
C ALA A 159 13.08 0.91 6.89
N ALA A 160 12.34 1.46 5.92
CA ALA A 160 12.50 1.12 4.51
C ALA A 160 13.94 1.39 4.01
N ARG A 161 14.51 2.54 4.39
CA ARG A 161 15.89 2.92 4.06
C ARG A 161 16.91 2.01 4.76
N LYS A 162 16.74 1.76 6.05
CA LYS A 162 17.64 0.92 6.85
C LYS A 162 17.72 -0.52 6.31
N HIS A 163 16.59 -1.08 5.89
CA HIS A 163 16.49 -2.46 5.41
C HIS A 163 16.55 -2.58 3.87
N GLY A 164 16.75 -1.45 3.16
CA GLY A 164 16.84 -1.42 1.70
C GLY A 164 15.61 -2.03 1.01
N ARG A 165 14.41 -1.77 1.55
CA ARG A 165 13.11 -2.26 1.05
C ARG A 165 12.35 -1.17 0.30
N ILE A 166 11.53 -1.57 -0.66
CA ILE A 166 10.60 -0.69 -1.35
C ILE A 166 9.37 -0.52 -0.46
N CYS A 167 8.96 0.73 -0.23
CA CYS A 167 7.71 1.05 0.45
C CYS A 167 6.96 2.12 -0.35
N GLN A 168 5.75 1.81 -0.79
CA GLN A 168 4.89 2.71 -1.55
C GLN A 168 3.57 2.95 -0.80
N MET A 169 3.19 4.22 -0.66
CA MET A 169 1.85 4.59 -0.20
C MET A 169 0.84 4.56 -1.37
N GLY A 170 -0.38 4.09 -1.11
CA GLY A 170 -1.50 4.04 -2.05
C GLY A 170 -2.11 5.38 -2.46
N ALA A 171 -1.30 6.28 -3.05
CA ALA A 171 -1.75 7.53 -3.65
C ALA A 171 -2.29 7.32 -5.08
N GLN A 172 -3.42 6.61 -5.21
CA GLN A 172 -3.93 6.14 -6.51
C GLN A 172 -4.07 7.23 -7.58
N CYS A 173 -4.42 8.47 -7.19
CA CYS A 173 -4.58 9.57 -8.12
C CYS A 173 -3.29 9.90 -8.89
N ARG A 174 -2.12 9.62 -8.32
CA ARG A 174 -0.83 9.84 -9.00
C ARG A 174 -0.57 8.86 -10.14
N SER A 175 -1.37 7.79 -10.24
CA SER A 175 -1.29 6.80 -11.31
C SER A 175 -2.44 6.91 -12.33
N MET A 176 -3.37 7.86 -12.14
CA MET A 176 -4.49 8.05 -13.07
C MET A 176 -4.06 8.90 -14.26
N LYS A 177 -4.28 8.40 -15.49
CA LYS A 177 -3.88 9.08 -16.74
C LYS A 177 -4.36 10.53 -16.80
N GLY A 178 -5.63 10.79 -16.49
CA GLY A 178 -6.16 12.16 -16.50
C GLY A 178 -5.51 13.09 -15.48
N THR A 179 -5.10 12.57 -14.32
CA THR A 179 -4.37 13.37 -13.31
C THR A 179 -2.94 13.62 -13.76
N ILE A 180 -2.26 12.62 -14.33
CA ILE A 180 -0.91 12.76 -14.89
C ILE A 180 -0.91 13.84 -15.97
N ASP A 181 -1.83 13.75 -16.94
CA ASP A 181 -1.93 14.72 -18.05
C ASP A 181 -2.20 16.15 -17.55
N ALA A 182 -3.07 16.30 -16.55
CA ALA A 182 -3.37 17.59 -15.94
C ALA A 182 -2.13 18.18 -15.25
N ILE A 183 -1.35 17.36 -14.54
CA ILE A 183 -0.14 17.81 -13.85
C ILE A 183 0.97 18.14 -14.85
N ASP A 184 1.12 17.36 -15.93
CA ASP A 184 2.07 17.67 -17.00
C ASP A 184 1.71 18.98 -17.70
N TYR A 185 0.41 19.24 -17.92
CA TYR A 185 -0.06 20.50 -18.46
C TYR A 185 0.24 21.67 -17.52
N VAL A 186 0.00 21.53 -16.21
CA VAL A 186 0.37 22.53 -15.19
C VAL A 186 1.88 22.81 -15.23
N LYS A 187 2.71 21.76 -15.23
CA LYS A 187 4.18 21.86 -15.24
C LYS A 187 4.75 22.39 -16.54
N SER A 188 4.03 22.27 -17.65
CA SER A 188 4.43 22.86 -18.93
C SER A 188 4.43 24.39 -18.96
N GLY A 189 3.88 25.03 -17.92
CA GLY A 189 3.81 26.49 -17.80
C GLY A 189 2.68 27.14 -18.62
N LYS A 190 1.87 26.35 -19.34
CA LYS A 190 0.78 26.85 -20.21
C LYS A 190 -0.33 27.60 -19.46
N ILE A 191 -0.46 27.40 -18.14
CA ILE A 191 -1.43 28.12 -17.29
C ILE A 191 -0.82 29.32 -16.55
N GLY A 192 0.44 29.67 -16.85
CA GLY A 192 1.19 30.70 -16.13
C GLY A 192 1.68 30.24 -14.75
N GLU A 193 2.07 31.20 -13.92
CA GLU A 193 2.59 30.91 -12.58
C GLU A 193 1.47 30.51 -11.61
N VAL A 194 1.56 29.31 -11.04
CA VAL A 194 0.58 28.80 -10.07
C VAL A 194 0.90 29.30 -8.67
N LYS A 195 0.07 30.20 -8.13
CA LYS A 195 0.20 30.75 -6.77
C LYS A 195 -0.64 30.04 -5.71
N LEU A 196 -1.68 29.33 -6.12
CA LEU A 196 -2.68 28.75 -5.22
C LEU A 196 -3.26 27.47 -5.82
N ALA A 197 -3.34 26.42 -5.00
CA ALA A 197 -4.11 25.22 -5.30
C ALA A 197 -5.20 25.03 -4.23
N ARG A 198 -6.39 24.62 -4.66
CA ARG A 198 -7.52 24.31 -3.76
C ARG A 198 -7.93 22.86 -3.96
N GLY A 199 -7.79 22.06 -2.89
CA GLY A 199 -8.26 20.68 -2.85
C GLY A 199 -9.65 20.62 -2.22
N LEU A 200 -10.68 20.25 -3.00
CA LEU A 200 -12.07 20.20 -2.53
C LEU A 200 -12.60 18.77 -2.58
N CYS A 201 -13.24 18.32 -1.50
CA CYS A 201 -13.93 17.04 -1.45
C CYS A 201 -15.36 17.23 -0.93
N TYR A 202 -16.33 17.17 -1.85
CA TYR A 202 -17.74 17.21 -1.51
C TYR A 202 -18.34 15.84 -1.76
N LYS A 203 -18.56 15.08 -0.68
CA LYS A 203 -19.19 13.76 -0.75
C LYS A 203 -20.39 13.72 0.19
N PRO A 204 -21.61 13.45 -0.32
CA PRO A 204 -22.75 13.26 0.55
C PRO A 204 -22.49 12.04 1.45
N ARG A 205 -22.67 12.22 2.76
CA ARG A 205 -22.57 11.14 3.73
C ARG A 205 -23.70 11.26 4.75
N ARG A 206 -24.22 10.10 5.17
CA ARG A 206 -25.16 10.04 6.29
C ARG A 206 -24.46 10.45 7.59
N PRO A 207 -25.19 11.02 8.57
CA PRO A 207 -24.64 11.25 9.91
C PRO A 207 -24.05 9.96 10.49
N ILE A 208 -22.90 10.06 11.17
CA ILE A 208 -22.27 8.93 11.88
C ILE A 208 -23.00 8.56 13.17
N GLY A 209 -23.93 9.40 13.62
CA GLY A 209 -24.68 9.23 14.86
C GLY A 209 -23.86 9.49 16.14
N PRO A 210 -24.52 9.48 17.31
CA PRO A 210 -23.83 9.55 18.59
C PRO A 210 -22.97 8.29 18.83
N PRO A 211 -21.89 8.39 19.63
CA PRO A 211 -21.16 7.20 20.07
C PRO A 211 -22.04 6.33 20.97
N GLY A 212 -21.80 5.02 20.96
CA GLY A 212 -22.44 4.05 21.84
C GLY A 212 -21.42 3.05 22.39
N VAL A 213 -21.89 1.94 22.95
CA VAL A 213 -21.08 0.76 23.28
C VAL A 213 -21.68 -0.42 22.55
N PHE A 214 -20.87 -1.10 21.75
CA PHE A 214 -21.27 -2.24 20.95
C PHE A 214 -20.30 -3.39 21.20
N ASP A 215 -20.77 -4.62 21.00
CA ASP A 215 -19.89 -5.77 20.93
C ASP A 215 -19.15 -5.77 19.59
N PRO A 216 -17.86 -6.15 19.55
CA PRO A 216 -17.20 -6.44 18.29
C PRO A 216 -17.91 -7.60 17.57
N PRO A 217 -17.89 -7.65 16.22
CA PRO A 217 -18.42 -8.81 15.50
C PRO A 217 -17.76 -10.10 15.98
N ALA A 218 -18.54 -11.17 16.14
CA ALA A 218 -18.07 -12.42 16.76
C ALA A 218 -16.92 -13.08 15.98
N GLU A 219 -16.86 -12.86 14.66
CA GLU A 219 -15.83 -13.40 13.78
C GLU A 219 -14.53 -12.58 13.77
N VAL A 220 -14.51 -11.42 14.46
CA VAL A 220 -13.36 -10.52 14.55
C VAL A 220 -12.58 -10.80 15.82
N ASP A 221 -11.29 -11.13 15.67
CA ASP A 221 -10.34 -11.06 16.78
C ASP A 221 -10.12 -9.59 17.15
N TYR A 222 -10.79 -9.14 18.21
CA TYR A 222 -10.81 -7.73 18.57
C TYR A 222 -9.50 -7.23 19.20
N ASP A 223 -8.76 -8.12 19.86
CA ASP A 223 -7.44 -7.80 20.42
C ASP A 223 -6.45 -7.54 19.28
N LEU A 224 -6.40 -8.45 18.30
CA LEU A 224 -5.64 -8.23 17.07
C LEU A 224 -6.18 -7.05 16.26
N TYR A 225 -7.49 -6.81 16.24
CA TYR A 225 -8.04 -5.63 15.56
C TYR A 225 -7.48 -4.34 16.13
N LEU A 226 -7.43 -4.19 17.46
CA LEU A 226 -6.93 -2.97 18.12
C LEU A 226 -5.42 -2.82 17.99
N GLY A 227 -4.68 -3.92 18.10
CA GLY A 227 -3.25 -3.95 17.83
C GLY A 227 -2.44 -2.94 18.65
N PRO A 228 -1.82 -1.93 18.02
CA PRO A 228 -1.06 -0.90 18.74
C PRO A 228 -1.92 0.06 19.58
N CYS A 229 -3.25 0.01 19.44
CA CYS A 229 -4.16 0.92 20.15
C CYS A 229 -4.43 0.47 21.58
N ALA A 230 -4.77 1.42 22.45
CA ALA A 230 -5.27 1.10 23.78
C ALA A 230 -6.56 0.27 23.70
N ILE A 231 -6.71 -0.68 24.62
CA ILE A 231 -7.93 -1.48 24.76
C ILE A 231 -9.11 -0.54 25.05
N ALA A 232 -10.12 -0.57 24.19
CA ALA A 232 -11.30 0.29 24.26
C ALA A 232 -12.52 -0.46 23.72
N PRO A 233 -13.75 -0.11 24.14
CA PRO A 233 -14.96 -0.70 23.58
C PRO A 233 -15.18 -0.22 22.13
N VAL A 234 -15.96 -0.99 21.35
CA VAL A 234 -16.44 -0.52 20.05
C VAL A 234 -17.45 0.59 20.27
N THR A 235 -17.18 1.78 19.72
CA THR A 235 -18.04 2.95 19.94
C THR A 235 -18.97 3.30 18.77
N ARG A 236 -18.88 2.55 17.66
CA ARG A 236 -19.60 2.82 16.41
C ARG A 236 -20.26 1.57 15.87
N SER A 237 -21.52 1.70 15.42
CA SER A 237 -22.32 0.57 14.95
C SER A 237 -21.85 -0.01 13.61
N ARG A 238 -21.31 0.82 12.70
CA ARG A 238 -20.73 0.32 11.44
C ARG A 238 -19.25 0.02 11.63
N PHE A 239 -18.98 -1.09 12.34
CA PHE A 239 -17.65 -1.52 12.74
C PHE A 239 -16.58 -1.40 11.64
N HIS A 240 -16.84 -1.92 10.43
CA HIS A 240 -15.88 -1.92 9.31
C HIS A 240 -15.62 -0.57 8.63
N TYR A 241 -16.35 0.50 8.98
CA TYR A 241 -16.21 1.80 8.30
C TYR A 241 -16.06 2.98 9.26
N ASP A 242 -16.82 3.00 10.36
CA ASP A 242 -16.90 4.19 11.21
C ASP A 242 -15.68 4.37 12.11
N TRP A 243 -14.73 3.42 12.10
CA TRP A 243 -13.42 3.54 12.74
C TRP A 243 -12.64 4.80 12.32
N HIS A 244 -12.92 5.34 11.13
CA HIS A 244 -12.33 6.61 10.68
C HIS A 244 -12.60 7.78 11.63
N TRP A 245 -13.73 7.79 12.34
CA TRP A 245 -14.20 8.88 13.22
C TRP A 245 -14.18 8.48 14.70
N GLN A 246 -13.17 7.70 15.10
CA GLN A 246 -12.86 7.43 16.50
C GLN A 246 -11.63 8.24 16.91
N SER A 247 -11.76 9.08 17.94
CA SER A 247 -10.69 9.98 18.37
C SER A 247 -9.35 9.30 18.67
N PRO A 248 -9.29 8.10 19.28
CA PRO A 248 -8.01 7.52 19.69
C PRO A 248 -7.11 7.07 18.55
N TYR A 249 -7.68 6.69 17.39
CA TYR A 249 -6.93 6.02 16.31
C TYR A 249 -7.43 6.35 14.90
N GLY A 250 -8.58 6.99 14.75
CA GLY A 250 -9.07 7.51 13.47
C GLY A 250 -8.34 8.77 13.03
N ASN A 251 -8.55 9.18 11.77
CA ASN A 251 -8.03 10.44 11.22
C ASN A 251 -9.13 11.34 10.63
N GLY A 252 -10.39 11.04 10.94
CA GLY A 252 -11.56 11.73 10.38
C GLY A 252 -11.53 11.77 8.86
N ASP A 253 -12.19 12.78 8.30
CA ASP A 253 -12.24 12.96 6.84
C ASP A 253 -10.95 13.52 6.24
N LEU A 254 -10.10 14.16 7.04
CA LEU A 254 -8.80 14.64 6.56
C LEU A 254 -7.91 13.46 6.14
N GLY A 255 -7.83 12.41 6.97
CA GLY A 255 -7.10 11.19 6.60
C GLY A 255 -7.86 10.31 5.61
N ASN A 256 -9.19 10.22 5.71
CA ASN A 256 -9.98 9.37 4.81
C ASN A 256 -9.98 9.90 3.37
N GLN A 257 -10.30 11.18 3.20
CA GLN A 257 -10.51 11.82 1.89
C GLN A 257 -9.50 12.92 1.60
N GLY A 258 -9.25 13.82 2.55
CA GLY A 258 -8.47 15.05 2.32
C GLY A 258 -7.07 14.81 1.76
N ILE A 259 -6.44 13.68 2.11
CA ILE A 259 -5.13 13.28 1.58
C ILE A 259 -5.10 13.18 0.04
N HIS A 260 -6.19 12.77 -0.61
CA HIS A 260 -6.24 12.66 -2.07
C HIS A 260 -6.07 14.02 -2.74
N GLN A 261 -6.82 15.02 -2.26
CA GLN A 261 -6.79 16.36 -2.84
C GLN A 261 -5.52 17.11 -2.44
N MET A 262 -5.06 16.93 -1.20
CA MET A 262 -3.83 17.57 -0.71
C MET A 262 -2.59 17.05 -1.46
N ASP A 263 -2.52 15.75 -1.73
CA ASP A 263 -1.42 15.15 -2.50
C ASP A 263 -1.34 15.73 -3.93
N ILE A 264 -2.46 15.75 -4.67
CA ILE A 264 -2.49 16.31 -6.04
C ILE A 264 -2.16 17.81 -6.03
N ALA A 265 -2.71 18.58 -5.09
CA ALA A 265 -2.43 20.01 -4.97
C ALA A 265 -0.94 20.29 -4.76
N ARG A 266 -0.30 19.54 -3.86
CA ARG A 266 1.15 19.65 -3.61
C ARG A 266 1.97 19.19 -4.81
N TRP A 267 1.54 18.13 -5.50
CA TRP A 267 2.21 17.64 -6.69
C TRP A 267 2.17 18.66 -7.84
N GLY A 268 1.02 19.31 -8.05
CA GLY A 268 0.87 20.36 -9.07
C GLY A 268 1.65 21.62 -8.75
N LEU A 269 1.73 22.00 -7.47
CA LEU A 269 2.55 23.14 -7.01
C LEU A 269 4.05 22.84 -6.96
N GLY A 270 4.47 21.58 -7.13
CA GLY A 270 5.88 21.20 -7.01
C GLY A 270 6.42 21.30 -5.57
N VAL A 271 5.57 21.17 -4.55
CA VAL A 271 5.97 21.30 -3.13
C VAL A 271 6.35 19.94 -2.56
N ASP A 272 7.63 19.75 -2.31
CA ASP A 272 8.24 18.51 -1.79
C ASP A 272 8.64 18.58 -0.30
N ARG A 273 8.50 19.75 0.33
CA ARG A 273 8.77 19.99 1.76
C ARG A 273 7.52 20.13 2.62
N LEU A 274 7.66 20.03 3.93
CA LEU A 274 6.58 20.36 4.86
C LEU A 274 6.24 21.86 4.79
N SER A 275 4.96 22.17 5.04
CA SER A 275 4.48 23.55 5.11
C SER A 275 5.10 24.27 6.31
N ASP A 276 5.46 25.55 6.14
CA ASP A 276 6.01 26.38 7.23
C ASP A 276 4.96 26.67 8.31
N ARG A 277 3.70 26.77 7.91
CA ARG A 277 2.55 27.03 8.77
C ARG A 277 1.34 26.27 8.25
N VAL A 278 0.51 25.80 9.17
CA VAL A 278 -0.78 25.17 8.89
C VAL A 278 -1.81 25.83 9.80
N SER A 279 -2.99 26.14 9.24
CA SER A 279 -4.15 26.58 10.00
C SER A 279 -5.31 25.66 9.66
N SER A 280 -6.10 25.31 10.66
CA SER A 280 -7.32 24.53 10.52
C SER A 280 -8.43 25.24 11.29
N TYR A 281 -9.60 25.34 10.68
CA TYR A 281 -10.80 25.87 11.30
C TYR A 281 -11.96 24.91 10.98
N GLY A 282 -12.80 24.68 11.98
CA GLY A 282 -13.88 23.69 11.91
C GLY A 282 -13.49 22.33 12.50
N GLY A 283 -14.51 21.61 12.94
CA GLY A 283 -14.46 20.30 13.59
C GLY A 283 -15.89 19.85 13.87
#